data_AF-A0A9P3KTQ7-F1
#
_entry.id   AF-A0A9P3KTQ7-F1
#
_cell.length_a   1.000
_cell.length_b   1.000
_cell.length_c   1.000
_cell.angle_alpha   90.00
_cell.angle_beta   90.00
_cell.angle_gamma   90.00
#
_symmetry.space_group_name_H-M   'P 1'
#
loop_
_entity.id
_entity.type
_entity.pdbx_description
1 polymer ?
#
loop_
_entity_poly.entity_id
_entity_poly.type
_entity_poly.pdbx_seq_one_letter_code
_entity_poly.pdbx_strand_id
1 'polypeptide(L)'
;MEVDAPSQNGATAAAPPAAAPAAGKLPPKPKFSALTAAEMGGSKFEFRKIPVPPHRYTPLKERWMDIYTPVFEQMKIDIRMNLKSRKVELKTRRDTADPSALQKCADFVTAYMMGFSLTDAIAMLRIDDLYIESFEIKDVKTLRGEHLSRAIGRLSGKNGKTKFTIENATRTRVVIADSKIHVLGAYANIRVARDALCSLILGSPAGKVYSKLRTVAARLSER
;
A
#
# COMPACT_ATOMS: atom_id res chain seq x y z
N MET A 1 52.01 -86.41 -3.33
CA MET A 1 51.71 -87.42 -4.35
C MET A 1 50.59 -86.85 -5.18
N GLU A 2 50.96 -86.21 -6.28
CA GLU A 2 50.06 -85.70 -7.32
C GLU A 2 49.30 -86.86 -7.96
N VAL A 3 48.01 -86.65 -8.24
CA VAL A 3 47.33 -87.14 -9.45
C VAL A 3 46.18 -86.18 -9.79
N ASP A 4 46.09 -85.86 -11.08
CA ASP A 4 45.27 -84.83 -11.71
C ASP A 4 44.20 -85.48 -12.63
N ALA A 5 43.13 -84.73 -12.92
CA ALA A 5 42.23 -84.78 -14.09
C ALA A 5 41.14 -85.90 -14.23
N PRO A 6 40.15 -85.77 -15.16
CA PRO A 6 39.02 -84.80 -15.14
C PRO A 6 37.65 -85.39 -15.61
N SER A 7 36.61 -84.52 -15.67
CA SER A 7 35.48 -84.52 -16.63
C SER A 7 34.10 -85.17 -16.28
N GLN A 8 33.11 -84.28 -16.17
CA GLN A 8 31.75 -84.25 -16.74
C GLN A 8 30.60 -85.21 -16.33
N ASN A 9 29.52 -84.52 -15.92
CA ASN A 9 28.10 -84.67 -16.28
C ASN A 9 27.18 -85.65 -15.52
N GLY A 10 26.26 -85.05 -14.76
CA GLY A 10 24.84 -85.14 -15.11
C GLY A 10 23.88 -85.55 -14.00
N ALA A 11 22.85 -84.72 -13.81
CA ALA A 11 21.54 -84.98 -13.20
C ALA A 11 21.33 -84.49 -11.76
N THR A 12 21.08 -83.19 -11.62
CA THR A 12 20.23 -82.66 -10.53
C THR A 12 19.00 -82.02 -11.15
N ALA A 13 17.86 -82.67 -10.91
CA ALA A 13 16.54 -82.23 -11.31
C ALA A 13 16.05 -81.07 -10.43
N ALA A 14 15.51 -80.06 -11.12
CA ALA A 14 14.35 -79.27 -10.73
C ALA A 14 14.34 -78.57 -9.35
N ALA A 15 14.90 -77.36 -9.33
CA ALA A 15 14.33 -76.26 -8.57
C ALA A 15 14.01 -75.13 -9.57
N PRO A 16 12.76 -74.61 -9.63
CA PRO A 16 12.39 -73.59 -10.60
C PRO A 16 13.15 -72.27 -10.36
N PRO A 17 13.50 -71.52 -11.42
CA PRO A 17 14.24 -70.28 -11.31
C PRO A 17 13.39 -69.22 -10.62
N ALA A 18 14.04 -68.46 -9.74
CA ALA A 18 13.49 -67.30 -9.07
C ALA A 18 12.72 -66.41 -10.07
N ALA A 19 11.44 -66.24 -9.79
CA ALA A 19 10.60 -65.30 -10.50
C ALA A 19 11.27 -63.92 -10.51
N ALA A 20 11.30 -63.28 -11.69
CA ALA A 20 11.60 -61.87 -11.83
C ALA A 20 10.88 -61.08 -10.73
N PRO A 21 11.55 -60.14 -10.02
CA PRO A 21 10.81 -59.23 -9.17
C PRO A 21 9.91 -58.42 -10.09
N ALA A 22 8.62 -58.74 -10.04
CA ALA A 22 7.57 -57.98 -10.70
C ALA A 22 7.86 -56.51 -10.43
N ALA A 23 8.02 -55.72 -11.50
CA ALA A 23 8.18 -54.28 -11.42
C ALA A 23 6.98 -53.71 -10.66
N GLY A 24 7.17 -53.52 -9.35
CA GLY A 24 6.18 -52.92 -8.47
C GLY A 24 5.88 -51.54 -9.02
N LYS A 25 4.63 -51.31 -9.43
CA LYS A 25 4.14 -50.01 -9.86
C LYS A 25 4.57 -48.96 -8.83
N LEU A 26 5.49 -48.08 -9.22
CA LEU A 26 5.82 -46.90 -8.44
C LEU A 26 4.50 -46.18 -8.09
N PRO A 27 4.30 -45.72 -6.85
CA PRO A 27 3.09 -45.02 -6.47
C PRO A 27 2.88 -43.83 -7.43
N PRO A 28 1.63 -43.57 -7.86
CA PRO A 28 1.35 -42.48 -8.78
C PRO A 28 1.87 -41.17 -8.17
N LYS A 29 2.63 -40.41 -8.95
CA LYS A 29 3.22 -39.14 -8.50
C LYS A 29 2.12 -38.27 -7.88
N PRO A 30 2.31 -37.77 -6.64
CA PRO A 30 1.32 -36.94 -5.99
C PRO A 30 1.07 -35.70 -6.85
N LYS A 31 -0.17 -35.54 -7.30
CA LYS A 31 -0.62 -34.32 -7.97
C LYS A 31 -1.00 -33.33 -6.88
N PHE A 32 -0.08 -32.42 -6.57
CA PHE A 32 -0.38 -31.29 -5.71
C PHE A 32 -1.22 -30.28 -6.52
N SER A 33 -2.42 -29.97 -6.05
CA SER A 33 -3.20 -28.85 -6.57
C SER A 33 -2.49 -27.54 -6.23
N ALA A 34 -2.53 -26.56 -7.14
CA ALA A 34 -1.97 -25.25 -6.87
C ALA A 34 -2.65 -24.63 -5.64
N LEU A 35 -1.85 -24.27 -4.64
CA LEU A 35 -2.34 -23.56 -3.45
C LEU A 35 -2.89 -22.21 -3.86
N THR A 36 -4.05 -21.86 -3.32
CA THR A 36 -4.64 -20.54 -3.48
C THR A 36 -3.74 -19.50 -2.80
N ALA A 37 -3.68 -18.26 -3.28
CA ALA A 37 -2.85 -17.20 -2.68
C ALA A 37 -3.08 -17.04 -1.15
N ALA A 38 -4.31 -17.31 -0.69
CA ALA A 38 -4.70 -17.33 0.72
C ALA A 38 -4.09 -18.49 1.53
N GLU A 39 -3.77 -19.62 0.90
CA GLU A 39 -3.19 -20.81 1.56
C GLU A 39 -1.65 -20.77 1.56
N MET A 40 -1.05 -20.04 0.62
CA MET A 40 0.39 -19.83 0.51
C MET A 40 0.90 -18.86 1.58
N GLY A 41 0.10 -17.85 1.94
CA GLY A 41 0.32 -16.97 3.09
C GLY A 41 -0.16 -17.61 4.37
N GLY A 42 0.52 -18.67 4.83
CA GLY A 42 0.08 -19.49 5.97
C GLY A 42 -0.52 -18.64 7.10
N SER A 43 -1.73 -19.03 7.55
CA SER A 43 -2.67 -18.39 8.51
C SER A 43 -2.06 -17.63 9.71
N LYS A 44 -1.21 -16.64 9.46
CA LYS A 44 -0.60 -15.77 10.45
C LYS A 44 -1.38 -14.47 10.43
N PHE A 45 -1.98 -14.15 11.57
CA PHE A 45 -2.61 -12.86 11.76
C PHE A 45 -1.53 -11.77 11.65
N GLU A 46 -1.71 -10.87 10.70
CA GLU A 46 -0.84 -9.73 10.52
C GLU A 46 -1.38 -8.56 11.35
N PHE A 47 -0.48 -7.88 12.04
CA PHE A 47 -0.80 -6.75 12.90
C PHE A 47 -0.07 -5.52 12.40
N ARG A 48 -0.80 -4.41 12.28
CA ARG A 48 -0.22 -3.10 11.97
C ARG A 48 -0.62 -2.09 13.01
N LYS A 49 0.35 -1.32 13.50
CA LYS A 49 0.13 -0.30 14.54
C LYS A 49 0.49 1.06 13.99
N ILE A 50 -0.45 1.99 14.06
CA ILE A 50 -0.31 3.34 13.51
C ILE A 50 -0.35 4.34 14.67
N PRO A 51 0.69 5.17 14.85
CA PRO A 51 0.70 6.20 15.90
C PRO A 51 -0.27 7.33 15.56
N VAL A 52 -1.00 7.81 16.57
CA VAL A 52 -1.93 8.93 16.43
C VAL A 52 -1.29 10.21 16.96
N PRO A 53 -1.16 11.27 16.14
CA PRO A 53 -0.70 12.57 16.61
C PRO A 53 -1.62 13.17 17.68
N PRO A 54 -1.10 13.87 18.70
CA PRO A 54 -1.92 14.41 19.79
C PRO A 54 -3.05 15.34 19.32
N HIS A 55 -2.79 16.19 18.33
CA HIS A 55 -3.74 17.15 17.78
C HIS A 55 -4.88 16.51 16.95
N ARG A 56 -4.75 15.23 16.60
CA ARG A 56 -5.76 14.46 15.83
C ARG A 56 -6.58 13.51 16.69
N TYR A 57 -6.32 13.45 18.00
CA TYR A 57 -6.96 12.49 18.88
C TYR A 57 -8.46 12.79 19.09
N THR A 58 -8.81 14.06 19.31
CA THR A 58 -10.20 14.51 19.45
C THR A 58 -11.05 14.20 18.21
N PRO A 59 -10.66 14.62 16.98
CA PRO A 59 -11.47 14.32 15.79
C PRO A 59 -11.53 12.82 15.48
N LEU A 60 -10.48 12.06 15.79
CA LEU A 60 -10.49 10.60 15.65
C LEU A 60 -11.56 9.95 16.54
N LYS A 61 -11.71 10.41 17.78
CA LYS A 61 -12.71 9.89 18.72
C LYS A 61 -14.13 10.24 18.28
N GLU A 62 -14.36 11.47 17.83
CA GLU A 62 -15.67 11.93 17.36
C GLU A 62 -16.14 11.21 16.10
N ARG A 63 -15.23 10.94 15.16
CA ARG A 63 -15.52 10.29 13.86
C ARG A 63 -15.16 8.81 13.82
N TRP A 64 -15.00 8.17 14.98
CA TRP A 64 -14.52 6.79 15.06
C TRP A 64 -15.44 5.80 14.34
N MET A 65 -16.77 5.93 14.50
CA MET A 65 -17.73 5.04 13.85
C MET A 65 -17.64 5.15 12.32
N ASP A 66 -17.53 6.38 11.79
CA ASP A 66 -17.42 6.62 10.36
C ASP A 66 -16.11 6.05 9.76
N ILE A 67 -15.05 5.90 10.57
CA ILE A 67 -13.77 5.26 10.20
C ILE A 67 -13.86 3.74 10.34
N TYR A 68 -14.52 3.26 11.40
CA TYR A 68 -14.66 1.84 11.71
C TYR A 68 -15.48 1.10 10.67
N THR A 69 -16.67 1.62 10.32
CA THR A 69 -17.62 0.98 9.41
C THR A 69 -17.01 0.57 8.07
N PRO A 70 -16.37 1.45 7.28
CA PRO A 70 -15.80 1.04 5.99
C PRO A 70 -14.67 0.02 6.13
N VAL A 71 -13.84 0.11 7.18
CA VAL A 71 -12.73 -0.83 7.42
C VAL A 71 -13.25 -2.22 7.81
N PHE A 72 -14.26 -2.27 8.67
CA PHE A 72 -14.82 -3.51 9.18
C PHE A 72 -15.71 -4.22 8.17
N GLU A 73 -16.56 -3.47 7.45
CA GLU A 73 -17.55 -4.04 6.52
C GLU A 73 -16.93 -4.33 5.15
N GLN A 74 -16.21 -3.38 4.55
CA GLN A 74 -15.73 -3.52 3.17
C GLN A 74 -14.46 -4.38 3.11
N MET A 75 -13.49 -4.10 3.98
CA MET A 75 -12.16 -4.75 3.95
C MET A 75 -12.06 -5.95 4.90
N LYS A 76 -13.06 -6.15 5.75
CA LYS A 76 -13.12 -7.22 6.76
C LYS A 76 -11.90 -7.27 7.69
N ILE A 77 -11.45 -6.12 8.17
CA ILE A 77 -10.30 -6.00 9.09
C ILE A 77 -10.78 -5.56 10.47
N ASP A 78 -10.19 -6.13 11.52
CA ASP A 78 -10.46 -5.69 12.89
C ASP A 78 -9.60 -4.47 13.20
N ILE A 79 -10.25 -3.39 13.63
CA ILE A 79 -9.61 -2.14 14.01
C ILE A 79 -9.87 -1.85 15.49
N ARG A 80 -8.80 -1.56 16.25
CA ARG A 80 -8.86 -1.23 17.68
C ARG A 80 -8.09 0.05 17.95
N MET A 81 -8.69 0.95 18.71
CA MET A 81 -8.01 2.13 19.23
C MET A 81 -7.50 1.86 20.65
N ASN A 82 -6.20 1.94 20.87
CA ASN A 82 -5.62 1.90 22.21
C ASN A 82 -5.41 3.33 22.73
N LEU A 83 -6.24 3.71 23.71
CA LEU A 83 -6.25 5.06 24.27
C LEU A 83 -4.98 5.35 25.10
N LYS A 84 -4.42 4.36 25.79
CA LYS A 84 -3.22 4.54 26.63
C LYS A 84 -1.97 4.75 25.78
N SER A 85 -1.79 3.93 24.75
CA SER A 85 -0.61 4.03 23.87
C SER A 85 -0.79 5.03 22.72
N ARG A 86 -1.99 5.60 22.54
CA ARG A 86 -2.37 6.47 21.40
C ARG A 86 -1.99 5.86 20.04
N LYS A 87 -2.33 4.58 19.88
CA LYS A 87 -2.08 3.82 18.64
C LYS A 87 -3.38 3.20 18.15
N VAL A 88 -3.58 3.22 16.84
CA VAL A 88 -4.60 2.42 16.16
C VAL A 88 -3.96 1.11 15.74
N GLU A 89 -4.55 0.00 16.17
CA GLU A 89 -4.11 -1.35 15.86
C GLU A 89 -5.08 -1.94 14.83
N LEU A 90 -4.54 -2.41 13.71
CA LEU A 90 -5.26 -3.14 12.67
C LEU A 90 -4.80 -4.59 12.71
N LYS A 91 -5.76 -5.52 12.57
CA LYS A 91 -5.52 -6.96 12.58
C LYS A 91 -6.30 -7.61 11.44
N THR A 92 -5.62 -8.45 10.66
CA THR A 92 -6.29 -9.26 9.63
C THR A 92 -7.16 -10.36 10.25
N ARG A 93 -8.24 -10.72 9.57
CA ARG A 93 -9.11 -11.83 9.95
C ARG A 93 -8.92 -13.00 9.00
N ARG A 94 -9.43 -14.17 9.37
CA ARG A 94 -9.46 -15.34 8.46
C ARG A 94 -10.36 -15.10 7.25
N ASP A 95 -11.36 -14.22 7.39
CA ASP A 95 -12.30 -13.86 6.32
C ASP A 95 -11.77 -12.78 5.36
N THR A 96 -10.56 -12.27 5.60
CA THR A 96 -9.91 -11.28 4.73
C THR A 96 -9.33 -12.01 3.52
N ALA A 97 -9.95 -11.83 2.35
CA ALA A 97 -9.56 -12.53 1.13
C ALA A 97 -8.30 -11.95 0.46
N ASP A 98 -8.04 -10.65 0.62
CA ASP A 98 -6.91 -9.95 0.00
C ASP A 98 -5.88 -9.52 1.04
N PRO A 99 -4.61 -9.97 0.94
CA PRO A 99 -3.53 -9.49 1.82
C PRO A 99 -3.27 -7.98 1.67
N SER A 100 -3.57 -7.39 0.52
CA SER A 100 -3.35 -5.95 0.25
C SER A 100 -4.34 -5.06 1.00
N ALA A 101 -5.47 -5.60 1.46
CA ALA A 101 -6.49 -4.87 2.22
C ALA A 101 -5.93 -4.26 3.50
N LEU A 102 -5.01 -4.96 4.19
CA LEU A 102 -4.39 -4.45 5.41
C LEU A 102 -3.58 -3.20 5.13
N GLN A 103 -2.82 -3.20 4.02
CA GLN A 103 -2.01 -2.07 3.62
C GLN A 103 -2.90 -0.89 3.23
N LYS A 104 -3.97 -1.11 2.45
CA LYS A 104 -4.96 -0.07 2.11
C LYS A 104 -5.61 0.55 3.34
N CYS A 105 -6.01 -0.26 4.32
CA CYS A 105 -6.56 0.24 5.58
C CYS A 105 -5.52 1.01 6.41
N ALA A 106 -4.26 0.56 6.40
CA ALA A 106 -3.19 1.28 7.06
C ALA A 106 -2.93 2.65 6.42
N ASP A 107 -2.95 2.72 5.09
CA ASP A 107 -2.79 3.97 4.34
C ASP A 107 -3.99 4.89 4.53
N PHE A 108 -5.22 4.35 4.58
CA PHE A 108 -6.43 5.09 4.93
C PHE A 108 -6.33 5.76 6.30
N VAL A 109 -5.98 5.00 7.35
CA VAL A 109 -5.83 5.55 8.70
C VAL A 109 -4.69 6.57 8.72
N THR A 110 -3.58 6.28 8.06
CA THR A 110 -2.43 7.20 7.98
C THR A 110 -2.79 8.51 7.28
N ALA A 111 -3.56 8.46 6.19
CA ALA A 111 -4.07 9.63 5.49
C ALA A 111 -4.92 10.51 6.41
N TYR A 112 -5.83 9.89 7.16
CA TYR A 112 -6.64 10.62 8.13
C TYR A 112 -5.79 11.25 9.24
N MET A 113 -4.72 10.58 9.69
CA MET A 113 -3.77 11.15 10.65
C MET A 113 -2.97 12.32 10.08
N MET A 114 -2.67 12.32 8.78
CA MET A 114 -2.00 13.43 8.08
C MET A 114 -2.90 14.66 7.88
N GLY A 115 -4.20 14.55 8.19
CA GLY A 115 -5.13 15.67 8.16
C GLY A 115 -6.03 15.72 6.93
N PHE A 116 -6.06 14.66 6.12
CA PHE A 116 -7.05 14.55 5.05
C PHE A 116 -8.48 14.43 5.63
N SER A 117 -9.46 14.86 4.83
CA SER A 117 -10.86 14.70 5.18
C SER A 117 -11.25 13.22 5.17
N LEU A 118 -12.26 12.84 5.93
CA LEU A 118 -12.72 11.46 5.96
C LEU A 118 -13.22 10.98 4.60
N THR A 119 -13.94 11.85 3.88
CA THR A 119 -14.48 11.55 2.55
C THR A 119 -13.38 11.27 1.53
N ASP A 120 -12.29 12.05 1.58
CA ASP A 120 -11.14 11.85 0.69
C ASP A 120 -10.35 10.59 1.07
N ALA A 121 -10.23 10.30 2.38
CA ALA A 121 -9.59 9.08 2.85
C ALA A 121 -10.38 7.84 2.42
N ILE A 122 -11.72 7.84 2.52
CA ILE A 122 -12.57 6.74 2.05
C ILE A 122 -12.38 6.49 0.55
N ALA A 123 -12.08 7.52 -0.24
CA ALA A 123 -11.79 7.34 -1.67
C ALA A 123 -10.57 6.43 -1.91
N MET A 124 -9.57 6.44 -1.01
CA MET A 124 -8.42 5.52 -1.10
C MET A 124 -8.77 4.06 -0.82
N LEU A 125 -9.85 3.78 -0.07
CA LEU A 125 -10.31 2.41 0.12
C LEU A 125 -11.04 1.87 -1.12
N ARG A 126 -11.56 2.76 -1.98
CA ARG A 126 -12.36 2.40 -3.16
C ARG A 126 -11.53 2.32 -4.44
N ILE A 127 -10.52 3.18 -4.58
CA ILE A 127 -9.73 3.34 -5.81
C ILE A 127 -8.27 3.03 -5.49
N ASP A 128 -7.70 2.07 -6.21
CA ASP A 128 -6.37 1.52 -5.92
C ASP A 128 -5.21 2.38 -6.46
N ASP A 129 -5.48 3.28 -7.40
CA ASP A 129 -4.47 4.15 -8.03
C ASP A 129 -4.32 5.51 -7.35
N LEU A 130 -4.81 5.65 -6.12
CA LEU A 130 -4.65 6.85 -5.30
C LEU A 130 -3.43 6.71 -4.40
N TYR A 131 -2.49 7.65 -4.54
CA TYR A 131 -1.27 7.71 -3.76
C TYR A 131 -1.25 8.95 -2.88
N ILE A 132 -0.48 8.89 -1.80
CA ILE A 132 -0.16 10.04 -0.95
C ILE A 132 1.31 10.34 -1.10
N GLU A 133 1.61 11.58 -1.44
CA GLU A 133 2.97 12.09 -1.48
C GLU A 133 3.15 13.20 -0.45
N SER A 134 4.16 13.05 0.39
CA SER A 134 4.51 14.01 1.43
C SER A 134 5.85 14.66 1.08
N PHE A 135 5.92 15.98 1.11
CA PHE A 135 7.16 16.71 0.88
C PHE A 135 7.30 17.90 1.84
N GLU A 136 8.53 18.26 2.18
CA GLU A 136 8.80 19.42 3.03
C GLU A 136 9.19 20.62 2.16
N ILE A 137 8.77 21.83 2.55
CA ILE A 137 9.12 23.07 1.85
C ILE A 137 10.65 23.27 1.82
N LYS A 138 11.35 22.79 2.86
CA LYS A 138 12.81 22.89 2.98
C LYS A 138 13.58 22.12 1.91
N ASP A 139 12.99 21.04 1.37
CA ASP A 139 13.62 20.22 0.33
C ASP A 139 13.74 20.98 -1.00
N VAL A 140 12.80 21.90 -1.27
CA VAL A 140 12.80 22.73 -2.49
C VAL A 140 13.69 23.96 -2.31
N LYS A 141 13.58 24.62 -1.17
CA LYS A 141 14.34 25.82 -0.86
C LYS A 141 14.51 25.95 0.64
N THR A 142 15.75 26.16 1.08
CA THR A 142 16.06 26.42 2.49
C THR A 142 15.57 27.80 2.88
N LEU A 143 14.31 27.87 3.31
CA LEU A 143 13.65 29.09 3.79
C LEU A 143 13.66 29.14 5.32
N ARG A 144 13.85 30.32 5.90
CA ARG A 144 13.84 30.55 7.35
C ARG A 144 12.84 31.65 7.72
N GLY A 145 12.22 31.49 8.88
CA GLY A 145 11.38 32.51 9.52
C GLY A 145 10.31 33.11 8.60
N GLU A 146 10.39 34.42 8.39
CA GLU A 146 9.39 35.20 7.64
C GLU A 146 9.21 34.70 6.19
N HIS A 147 10.28 34.25 5.54
CA HIS A 147 10.19 33.75 4.17
C HIS A 147 9.44 32.42 4.07
N LEU A 148 9.50 31.58 5.11
CA LEU A 148 8.73 30.33 5.18
C LEU A 148 7.24 30.64 5.35
N SER A 149 6.90 31.53 6.29
CA SER A 149 5.52 31.98 6.49
C SER A 149 4.94 32.61 5.21
N ARG A 150 5.74 33.43 4.51
CA ARG A 150 5.35 34.02 3.23
C ARG A 150 5.13 32.97 2.14
N ALA A 151 5.97 31.93 2.07
CA ALA A 151 5.78 30.83 1.11
C ALA A 151 4.49 30.04 1.40
N ILE A 152 4.21 29.73 2.68
CA ILE A 152 2.97 29.09 3.12
C ILE A 152 1.75 29.96 2.76
N GLY A 153 1.83 31.27 3.00
CA GLY A 153 0.79 32.22 2.63
C GLY A 153 0.50 32.24 1.13
N ARG A 154 1.52 32.06 0.28
CA ARG A 154 1.35 31.96 -1.19
C ARG A 154 0.75 30.63 -1.63
N LEU A 155 1.09 29.53 -0.96
CA LEU A 155 0.54 28.21 -1.24
C LEU A 155 -0.95 28.14 -0.95
N SER A 156 -1.36 28.67 0.21
CA SER A 156 -2.78 28.78 0.57
C SER A 156 -3.48 29.82 -0.30
N GLY A 157 -2.85 30.98 -0.50
CA GLY A 157 -3.48 32.15 -1.12
C GLY A 157 -4.55 32.76 -0.21
N LYS A 158 -5.25 33.80 -0.70
CA LYS A 158 -6.34 34.43 0.05
C LYS A 158 -7.45 33.42 0.30
N ASN A 159 -7.74 33.09 1.56
CA ASN A 159 -8.75 32.11 1.99
C ASN A 159 -8.62 30.74 1.32
N GLY A 160 -7.40 30.27 1.04
CA GLY A 160 -7.21 28.95 0.41
C GLY A 160 -7.53 28.90 -1.09
N LYS A 161 -7.81 30.04 -1.75
CA LYS A 161 -8.19 30.08 -3.18
C LYS A 161 -7.14 29.46 -4.10
N THR A 162 -5.85 29.69 -3.83
CA THR A 162 -4.77 29.16 -4.65
C THR A 162 -4.68 27.65 -4.50
N LYS A 163 -4.72 27.14 -3.26
CA LYS A 163 -4.83 25.72 -2.96
C LYS A 163 -6.02 25.09 -3.69
N PHE A 164 -7.22 25.65 -3.55
CA PHE A 164 -8.44 25.10 -4.16
C PHE A 164 -8.38 25.10 -5.70
N THR A 165 -7.78 26.13 -6.30
CA THR A 165 -7.59 26.19 -7.75
C THR A 165 -6.68 25.08 -8.25
N ILE A 166 -5.58 24.80 -7.52
CA ILE A 166 -4.67 23.70 -7.84
C ILE A 166 -5.41 22.37 -7.68
N GLU A 167 -6.07 22.15 -6.54
CA GLU A 167 -6.85 20.92 -6.27
C GLU A 167 -7.87 20.61 -7.36
N ASN A 168 -8.62 21.61 -7.82
CA ASN A 168 -9.62 21.44 -8.87
C ASN A 168 -8.97 21.18 -10.25
N ALA A 169 -7.87 21.86 -10.56
CA ALA A 169 -7.18 21.71 -11.84
C ALA A 169 -6.51 20.33 -11.98
N THR A 170 -5.91 19.79 -10.91
CA THR A 170 -5.21 18.51 -10.92
C THR A 170 -6.06 17.34 -10.41
N ARG A 171 -7.29 17.58 -9.93
CA ARG A 171 -8.13 16.57 -9.27
C ARG A 171 -7.39 15.87 -8.12
N THR A 172 -6.64 16.65 -7.35
CA THR A 172 -5.89 16.17 -6.17
C THR A 172 -6.45 16.81 -4.91
N ARG A 173 -6.18 16.20 -3.75
CA ARG A 173 -6.43 16.80 -2.44
C ARG A 173 -5.12 17.19 -1.81
N VAL A 174 -5.03 18.41 -1.29
CA VAL A 174 -3.80 18.95 -0.71
C VAL A 174 -4.06 19.31 0.75
N VAL A 175 -3.16 18.91 1.64
CA VAL A 175 -3.15 19.33 3.04
C VAL A 175 -1.82 20.04 3.29
N ILE A 176 -1.90 21.25 3.84
CA ILE A 176 -0.74 22.07 4.18
C ILE A 176 -0.62 22.06 5.70
N ALA A 177 0.46 21.48 6.21
CA ALA A 177 0.77 21.35 7.64
C ALA A 177 2.10 22.04 7.93
N ASP A 178 2.04 23.37 8.11
CA ASP A 178 3.20 24.26 8.32
C ASP A 178 4.30 24.05 7.27
N SER A 179 5.32 23.25 7.60
CA SER A 179 6.45 22.94 6.71
C SER A 179 6.21 21.75 5.79
N LYS A 180 5.27 20.86 6.13
CA LYS A 180 4.97 19.65 5.38
C LYS A 180 3.71 19.83 4.54
N ILE A 181 3.77 19.34 3.32
CA ILE A 181 2.64 19.36 2.39
C ILE A 181 2.37 17.93 1.97
N HIS A 182 1.11 17.53 2.11
CA HIS A 182 0.62 16.22 1.71
C HIS A 182 -0.29 16.39 0.50
N VAL A 183 -0.06 15.62 -0.55
CA VAL A 183 -0.87 15.61 -1.76
C VAL A 183 -1.40 14.20 -1.98
N LEU A 184 -2.70 14.07 -2.21
CA LEU A 184 -3.39 12.84 -2.50
C LEU A 184 -3.97 12.88 -3.91
N GLY A 185 -3.75 11.82 -4.68
CA GLY A 185 -4.33 11.67 -6.03
C GLY A 185 -3.62 10.60 -6.87
N ALA A 186 -3.92 10.60 -8.17
CA ALA A 186 -3.21 9.74 -9.11
C ALA A 186 -1.76 10.22 -9.30
N TYR A 187 -0.83 9.30 -9.55
CA TYR A 187 0.60 9.60 -9.66
C TYR A 187 0.92 10.71 -10.67
N ALA A 188 0.31 10.68 -11.87
CA ALA A 188 0.51 11.70 -12.89
C ALA A 188 0.03 13.09 -12.43
N ASN A 189 -1.10 13.13 -11.71
CA ASN A 189 -1.72 14.35 -11.24
C ASN A 189 -0.92 14.95 -10.06
N ILE A 190 -0.43 14.10 -9.16
CA ILE A 190 0.42 14.49 -8.05
C ILE A 190 1.67 15.19 -8.58
N ARG A 191 2.32 14.65 -9.63
CA ARG A 191 3.50 15.28 -10.22
C ARG A 191 3.22 16.70 -10.72
N VAL A 192 2.09 16.91 -11.40
CA VAL A 192 1.68 18.24 -11.88
C VAL A 192 1.40 19.19 -10.70
N ALA A 193 0.71 18.70 -9.66
CA ALA A 193 0.43 19.48 -8.46
C ALA A 193 1.73 19.87 -7.74
N ARG A 194 2.67 18.92 -7.59
CA ARG A 194 4.00 19.15 -7.02
C ARG A 194 4.75 20.24 -7.80
N ASP A 195 4.79 20.17 -9.12
CA ASP A 195 5.47 21.17 -9.95
C ASP A 195 4.89 22.57 -9.76
N ALA A 196 3.56 22.68 -9.64
CA ALA A 196 2.88 23.92 -9.37
C ALA A 196 3.20 24.46 -7.96
N LEU A 197 3.16 23.60 -6.94
CA LEU A 197 3.49 23.96 -5.56
C LEU A 197 4.96 24.37 -5.43
N CYS A 198 5.89 23.65 -6.06
CA CYS A 198 7.31 24.00 -6.10
C CYS A 198 7.53 25.35 -6.79
N SER A 199 6.83 25.62 -7.90
CA SER A 199 6.93 26.90 -8.61
C SER A 199 6.49 28.08 -7.72
N LEU A 200 5.45 27.88 -6.89
CA LEU A 200 4.99 28.87 -5.92
C LEU A 200 6.00 29.11 -4.79
N ILE A 201 6.61 28.03 -4.27
CA ILE A 201 7.66 28.09 -3.24
C ILE A 201 8.91 28.82 -3.76
N LEU A 202 9.31 28.55 -5.01
CA LEU A 202 10.47 29.18 -5.63
C LEU A 202 10.29 30.68 -5.88
N GLY A 203 9.04 31.15 -5.91
CA GLY A 203 8.73 32.56 -6.00
C GLY A 203 8.00 32.98 -7.27
N SER A 204 7.63 32.04 -8.14
CA SER A 204 6.96 32.35 -9.42
C SER A 204 5.62 33.07 -9.22
N PRO A 205 5.31 34.14 -9.98
CA PRO A 205 4.04 34.84 -9.88
C PRO A 205 2.85 33.88 -10.06
N ALA A 206 1.81 34.03 -9.22
CA ALA A 206 0.66 33.13 -9.24
C ALA A 206 -0.04 33.08 -10.62
N GLY A 207 -0.10 34.22 -11.34
CA GLY A 207 -0.66 34.27 -12.69
C GLY A 207 0.04 33.32 -13.67
N LYS A 208 1.38 33.25 -13.64
CA LYS A 208 2.15 32.32 -14.48
C LYS A 208 1.86 30.86 -14.13
N VAL A 209 1.71 30.57 -12.84
CA VAL A 209 1.38 29.21 -12.36
C VAL A 209 -0.02 28.80 -12.81
N TYR A 210 -1.01 29.70 -12.73
CA TYR A 210 -2.38 29.42 -13.20
C TYR A 210 -2.45 29.17 -14.72
N SER A 211 -1.74 29.95 -15.53
CA SER A 211 -1.69 29.73 -16.98
C SER A 211 -1.06 28.37 -17.32
N LYS A 212 0.03 28.00 -16.62
CA LYS A 212 0.65 26.68 -16.79
C LYS A 212 -0.29 25.55 -16.34
N LEU A 213 -0.94 25.69 -15.19
CA LEU A 213 -1.92 24.73 -14.69
C LEU A 213 -3.08 24.52 -15.67
N ARG A 214 -3.65 25.58 -16.23
CA ARG A 214 -4.73 25.48 -17.22
C ARG A 214 -4.30 24.69 -18.46
N THR A 215 -3.09 24.97 -18.97
CA THR A 215 -2.55 24.27 -20.14
C THR A 215 -2.31 22.78 -19.85
N VAL A 216 -1.75 22.46 -18.69
CA VAL A 216 -1.48 21.07 -18.30
C VAL A 216 -2.77 20.33 -17.97
N ALA A 217 -3.73 20.96 -17.29
CA ALA A 217 -5.02 20.38 -16.99
C ALA A 217 -5.81 20.03 -18.25
N ALA A 218 -5.80 20.91 -19.27
CA ALA A 218 -6.42 20.63 -20.57
C ALA A 218 -5.84 19.36 -21.23
N ARG A 219 -4.50 19.22 -21.21
CA ARG A 219 -3.81 18.03 -21.73
C ARG A 219 -4.11 16.77 -20.93
N LEU A 220 -4.28 16.91 -19.61
CA LEU A 220 -4.60 15.80 -18.72
C LEU A 220 -6.05 15.33 -18.90
N SER A 221 -6.98 16.22 -19.25
CA SER A 221 -8.37 15.86 -19.52
C SER A 221 -8.61 15.27 -20.90
N GLU A 222 -7.69 15.51 -21.84
CA GLU A 222 -7.76 15.00 -23.21
C GLU A 222 -7.21 13.56 -23.35
N ARG A 223 -6.54 13.06 -22.30
CA ARG A 223 -6.12 11.66 -22.16
C ARG A 223 -7.08 10.88 -21.29
#